data_AF-A0A081PEL9-F1
#
_entry.id   AF-A0A081PEL9-F1
#
_cell.length_a   1.000
_cell.length_b   1.000
_cell.length_c   1.000
_cell.angle_alpha   90.00
_cell.angle_beta   90.00
_cell.angle_gamma   90.00
#
_symmetry.space_group_name_H-M   'P 1'
#
loop_
_entity.id
_entity.type
_entity.pdbx_description
1 polymer ?
#
loop_
_entity_poly.entity_id
_entity_poly.type
_entity_poly.pdbx_seq_one_letter_code
_entity_poly.pdbx_strand_id
1 'polypeptide(L)'
;MENEIHNEFEALGYKIILSGYALVYLDEVYTLYSKSKGTPLYENLRFQCEMLISEMYYRNELFEKSWIIDFTLINDYSIDYPAYFNLIGRVKDTAIILDRVVEIKPFIFAFLTQTSCSWEGKIPVFGWYAKTYPDDDQNSSSILASSVNDLALEMGANLNASQSYKENVISLVKEWERAGDALHQFILSYKQAGNEEKQALLEKYFKKETLKFYTDYVNKYYVDKL
;
A
#
# COMPACT_ATOMS: atom_id res chain seq x y z
N MET A 1 -27.06 13.92 6.59
CA MET A 1 -27.10 12.88 5.55
C MET A 1 -25.72 12.41 5.16
N GLU A 2 -24.84 13.23 4.55
CA GLU A 2 -23.49 12.79 4.14
C GLU A 2 -22.62 12.29 5.31
N ASN A 3 -22.55 13.06 6.40
CA ASN A 3 -21.84 12.65 7.62
C ASN A 3 -22.48 11.44 8.32
N GLU A 4 -23.79 11.25 8.18
CA GLU A 4 -24.49 10.12 8.83
C GLU A 4 -24.16 8.81 8.12
N ILE A 5 -24.20 8.81 6.78
CA ILE A 5 -23.84 7.63 5.97
C ILE A 5 -22.36 7.26 6.14
N HIS A 6 -21.48 8.26 6.24
CA HIS A 6 -20.07 8.01 6.50
C HIS A 6 -19.84 7.36 7.88
N ASN A 7 -20.49 7.89 8.93
CA ASN A 7 -20.43 7.30 10.27
C ASN A 7 -21.03 5.88 10.31
N GLU A 8 -22.13 5.63 9.58
CA GLU A 8 -22.70 4.29 9.41
C GLU A 8 -21.69 3.32 8.78
N PHE A 9 -20.96 3.76 7.75
CA PHE A 9 -19.92 2.97 7.10
C PHE A 9 -18.78 2.63 8.06
N GLU A 10 -18.24 3.61 8.79
CA GLU A 10 -17.16 3.38 9.74
C GLU A 10 -17.57 2.41 10.85
N ALA A 11 -18.78 2.58 11.41
CA ALA A 11 -19.32 1.69 12.44
C ALA A 11 -19.51 0.26 11.93
N LEU A 12 -20.03 0.09 10.71
CA LEU A 12 -20.19 -1.22 10.08
C LEU A 12 -18.84 -1.87 9.77
N GLY A 13 -17.88 -1.11 9.25
CA GLY A 13 -16.52 -1.57 9.00
C GLY A 13 -15.85 -2.08 10.28
N TYR A 14 -15.93 -1.32 11.37
CA TYR A 14 -15.38 -1.72 12.67
C TYR A 14 -16.04 -3.00 13.20
N LYS A 15 -17.37 -3.11 13.11
CA LYS A 15 -18.14 -4.29 13.49
C LYS A 15 -17.69 -5.54 12.71
N ILE A 16 -17.49 -5.40 11.40
CA ILE A 16 -17.03 -6.49 10.52
C ILE A 16 -15.60 -6.92 10.89
N ILE A 17 -14.68 -5.97 11.10
CA ILE A 17 -13.30 -6.27 11.51
C ILE A 17 -13.30 -7.04 12.84
N LEU A 18 -14.04 -6.57 13.85
CA LEU A 18 -14.13 -7.24 15.16
C LEU A 18 -14.74 -8.65 15.07
N SER A 19 -15.61 -8.89 14.09
CA SER A 19 -16.19 -10.21 13.86
C SER A 19 -15.29 -11.18 13.10
N GLY A 20 -14.08 -10.76 12.71
CA GLY A 20 -13.20 -11.55 11.85
C GLY A 20 -13.75 -11.68 10.43
N TYR A 21 -14.43 -10.64 9.92
CA TYR A 21 -15.00 -10.58 8.56
C TYR A 21 -16.12 -11.60 8.30
N ALA A 22 -17.02 -11.80 9.27
CA ALA A 22 -18.13 -12.73 9.14
C ALA A 22 -19.09 -12.36 7.98
N LEU A 23 -19.39 -13.33 7.11
CA LEU A 23 -20.22 -13.11 5.91
C LEU A 23 -21.69 -12.75 6.20
N VAL A 24 -22.16 -12.95 7.44
CA VAL A 24 -23.51 -12.56 7.88
C VAL A 24 -23.78 -11.06 7.71
N TYR A 25 -22.74 -10.23 7.66
CA TYR A 25 -22.85 -8.77 7.51
C TYR A 25 -22.88 -8.29 6.06
N LEU A 26 -22.79 -9.19 5.06
CA LEU A 26 -22.81 -8.79 3.65
C LEU A 26 -24.05 -7.96 3.31
N ASP A 27 -25.23 -8.40 3.74
CA ASP A 27 -26.50 -7.72 3.44
C ASP A 27 -26.55 -6.30 4.04
N GLU A 28 -25.92 -6.09 5.20
CA GLU A 28 -25.80 -4.75 5.81
C GLU A 28 -24.93 -3.84 4.93
N VAL A 29 -23.83 -4.35 4.38
CA VAL A 29 -22.95 -3.60 3.46
C VAL A 29 -23.67 -3.28 2.14
N TYR A 30 -24.36 -4.26 1.55
CA TYR A 30 -25.16 -4.07 0.33
C TYR A 30 -26.26 -3.02 0.52
N THR A 31 -26.92 -3.06 1.67
CA THR A 31 -27.95 -2.09 2.04
C THR A 31 -27.38 -0.68 2.15
N LEU A 32 -26.19 -0.54 2.75
CA LEU A 32 -25.58 0.76 2.99
C LEU A 32 -25.22 1.50 1.70
N TYR A 33 -24.56 0.86 0.72
CA TYR A 33 -24.26 1.55 -0.53
C TYR A 33 -25.51 1.74 -1.41
N SER A 34 -26.51 0.86 -1.30
CA SER A 34 -27.79 1.06 -2.00
C SER A 34 -28.51 2.32 -1.53
N LYS A 35 -28.41 2.66 -0.22
CA LYS A 35 -28.97 3.89 0.35
C LYS A 35 -28.30 5.16 -0.16
N SER A 36 -27.02 5.11 -0.54
CA SER A 36 -26.30 6.29 -1.06
C SER A 36 -26.56 6.55 -2.54
N LYS A 37 -27.32 5.68 -3.22
CA LYS A 37 -27.64 5.84 -4.64
C LYS A 37 -28.36 7.17 -4.90
N GLY A 38 -27.82 7.94 -5.85
CA GLY A 38 -28.31 9.29 -6.16
C GLY A 38 -27.76 10.40 -5.28
N THR A 39 -26.82 10.10 -4.38
CA THR A 39 -26.06 11.11 -3.61
C THR A 39 -24.69 11.38 -4.24
N PRO A 40 -24.07 12.55 -4.00
CA PRO A 40 -22.70 12.82 -4.46
C PRO A 40 -21.64 11.85 -3.92
N LEU A 41 -21.93 11.19 -2.79
CA LEU A 41 -21.04 10.22 -2.16
C LEU A 41 -21.08 8.82 -2.79
N TYR A 42 -22.02 8.57 -3.70
CA TYR A 42 -22.32 7.22 -4.17
C TYR A 42 -21.09 6.48 -4.70
N GLU A 43 -20.31 7.09 -5.60
CA GLU A 43 -19.15 6.43 -6.22
C GLU A 43 -18.05 6.09 -5.21
N ASN A 44 -17.80 6.97 -4.24
CA ASN A 44 -16.82 6.71 -3.19
C ASN A 44 -17.31 5.62 -2.23
N LEU A 45 -18.56 5.70 -1.80
CA LEU A 45 -19.11 4.70 -0.89
C LEU A 45 -19.25 3.33 -1.56
N ARG A 46 -19.61 3.28 -2.84
CA ARG A 46 -19.61 2.07 -3.65
C ARG A 46 -18.22 1.44 -3.65
N PHE A 47 -17.19 2.20 -3.99
CA PHE A 47 -15.80 1.71 -3.97
C PHE A 47 -15.45 1.13 -2.61
N GLN A 48 -15.70 1.87 -1.53
CA GLN A 48 -15.37 1.46 -0.17
C GLN A 48 -16.14 0.19 0.27
N CYS A 49 -17.42 0.09 -0.09
CA CYS A 49 -18.25 -1.08 0.22
C CYS A 49 -17.84 -2.31 -0.60
N GLU A 50 -17.57 -2.16 -1.90
CA GLU A 50 -17.09 -3.25 -2.76
C GLU A 50 -15.70 -3.72 -2.30
N MET A 51 -14.81 -2.80 -1.93
CA MET A 51 -13.54 -3.14 -1.30
C MET A 51 -13.72 -3.92 0.01
N LEU A 52 -14.70 -3.57 0.85
CA LEU A 52 -14.97 -4.28 2.10
C LEU A 52 -15.57 -5.66 1.86
N ILE A 53 -16.51 -5.79 0.91
CA ILE A 53 -17.10 -7.07 0.50
C ILE A 53 -16.03 -8.01 -0.05
N SER A 54 -15.14 -7.50 -0.90
CA SER A 54 -14.03 -8.29 -1.44
C SER A 54 -13.10 -8.78 -0.33
N GLU A 55 -12.74 -7.92 0.63
CA GLU A 55 -11.95 -8.32 1.80
C GLU A 55 -12.66 -9.41 2.61
N MET A 56 -13.98 -9.30 2.81
CA MET A 56 -14.76 -10.33 3.49
C MET A 56 -14.70 -11.66 2.76
N TYR A 57 -14.84 -11.68 1.43
CA TYR A 57 -14.68 -12.91 0.65
C TYR A 57 -13.26 -13.48 0.74
N TYR A 58 -12.24 -12.63 0.60
CA TYR A 58 -10.84 -13.03 0.70
C TYR A 58 -10.53 -13.71 2.04
N ARG A 59 -10.97 -13.11 3.16
CA ARG A 59 -10.74 -13.62 4.52
C ARG A 59 -11.48 -14.93 4.81
N ASN A 60 -12.50 -15.25 4.04
CA ASN A 60 -13.25 -16.51 4.12
C ASN A 60 -12.85 -17.49 2.99
N GLU A 61 -11.68 -17.30 2.36
CA GLU A 61 -11.13 -18.17 1.30
C GLU A 61 -12.02 -18.28 0.06
N LEU A 62 -12.94 -17.34 -0.14
CA LEU A 62 -13.80 -17.23 -1.32
C LEU A 62 -13.10 -16.40 -2.41
N PHE A 63 -11.89 -16.82 -2.79
CA PHE A 63 -10.96 -16.04 -3.61
C PHE A 63 -11.53 -15.64 -4.98
N GLU A 64 -12.26 -16.52 -5.67
CA GLU A 64 -12.90 -16.18 -6.95
C GLU A 64 -13.95 -15.06 -6.82
N LYS A 65 -14.69 -15.03 -5.71
CA LYS A 65 -15.68 -13.96 -5.48
C LYS A 65 -15.01 -12.64 -5.17
N SER A 66 -13.94 -12.67 -4.37
CA SER A 66 -13.09 -11.50 -4.12
C SER A 66 -12.47 -10.98 -5.43
N TRP A 67 -11.92 -11.88 -6.24
CA TRP A 67 -11.32 -11.57 -7.53
C TRP A 67 -12.28 -10.86 -8.47
N ILE A 68 -13.50 -11.35 -8.63
CA ILE A 68 -14.50 -10.72 -9.52
C ILE A 68 -14.70 -9.25 -9.14
N ILE A 69 -14.83 -8.96 -7.84
CA ILE A 69 -15.04 -7.58 -7.36
C ILE A 69 -13.78 -6.75 -7.56
N ASP A 70 -12.63 -7.24 -7.11
CA ASP A 70 -11.34 -6.55 -7.22
C ASP A 70 -10.99 -6.23 -8.68
N PHE A 71 -11.21 -7.18 -9.59
CA PHE A 71 -10.96 -7.01 -11.01
C PHE A 71 -11.98 -6.06 -11.65
N THR A 72 -13.23 -6.03 -11.21
CA THR A 72 -14.16 -4.97 -11.65
C THR A 72 -13.68 -3.59 -11.18
N LEU A 73 -13.30 -3.45 -9.91
CA LEU A 73 -12.83 -2.19 -9.35
C LEU A 73 -11.58 -1.65 -10.07
N ILE A 74 -10.61 -2.52 -10.41
CA ILE A 74 -9.35 -2.07 -11.03
C ILE A 74 -9.56 -1.57 -12.46
N ASN A 75 -10.63 -2.03 -13.13
CA ASN A 75 -11.06 -1.57 -14.44
C ASN A 75 -11.91 -0.29 -14.38
N ASP A 76 -12.80 -0.20 -13.39
CA ASP A 76 -13.78 0.90 -13.28
C ASP A 76 -13.14 2.22 -12.79
N TYR A 77 -12.05 2.15 -12.02
CA TYR A 77 -11.47 3.31 -11.35
C TYR A 77 -10.15 3.78 -11.96
N SER A 78 -9.96 5.10 -11.98
CA SER A 78 -8.70 5.72 -12.37
C SER A 78 -7.57 5.32 -11.43
N ILE A 79 -6.37 5.21 -11.98
CA ILE A 79 -5.14 4.86 -11.27
C ILE A 79 -4.70 5.89 -10.23
N ASP A 80 -5.20 7.12 -10.35
CA ASP A 80 -4.98 8.22 -9.39
C ASP A 80 -6.09 8.28 -8.33
N TYR A 81 -7.03 7.34 -8.32
CA TYR A 81 -8.03 7.27 -7.26
C TYR A 81 -7.33 7.05 -5.90
N PRO A 82 -7.63 7.83 -4.84
CA PRO A 82 -6.82 7.83 -3.61
C PRO A 82 -6.61 6.47 -2.92
N ALA A 83 -7.52 5.52 -3.11
CA ALA A 83 -7.43 4.18 -2.54
C ALA A 83 -7.02 3.09 -3.55
N TYR A 84 -6.63 3.47 -4.77
CA TYR A 84 -6.23 2.53 -5.83
C TYR A 84 -5.01 1.69 -5.44
N PHE A 85 -4.09 2.26 -4.65
CA PHE A 85 -2.92 1.52 -4.16
C PHE A 85 -3.30 0.32 -3.27
N ASN A 86 -4.33 0.45 -2.42
CA ASN A 86 -4.85 -0.64 -1.60
C ASN A 86 -5.46 -1.74 -2.49
N LEU A 87 -6.19 -1.33 -3.52
CA LEU A 87 -6.78 -2.24 -4.50
C LEU A 87 -5.70 -3.01 -5.26
N ILE A 88 -4.65 -2.33 -5.74
CA ILE A 88 -3.49 -2.95 -6.39
C ILE A 88 -2.84 -4.01 -5.50
N GLY A 89 -2.64 -3.69 -4.22
CA GLY A 89 -2.08 -4.63 -3.24
C GLY A 89 -2.92 -5.91 -3.13
N ARG A 90 -4.24 -5.78 -2.99
CA ARG A 90 -5.16 -6.91 -2.84
C ARG A 90 -5.33 -7.71 -4.13
N VAL A 91 -5.57 -7.05 -5.26
CA VAL A 91 -5.69 -7.69 -6.58
C VAL A 91 -4.46 -8.55 -6.87
N LYS A 92 -3.27 -8.03 -6.56
CA LYS A 92 -2.00 -8.75 -6.69
C LYS A 92 -1.97 -10.02 -5.82
N ASP A 93 -2.35 -9.93 -4.55
CA ASP A 93 -2.36 -11.10 -3.65
C ASP A 93 -3.38 -12.17 -4.10
N THR A 94 -4.60 -11.76 -4.47
CA THR A 94 -5.63 -12.66 -4.99
C THR A 94 -5.21 -13.31 -6.32
N ALA A 95 -4.56 -12.55 -7.22
CA ALA A 95 -4.07 -13.08 -8.50
C ALA A 95 -3.03 -14.19 -8.32
N ILE A 96 -2.16 -14.07 -7.31
CA ILE A 96 -1.16 -15.09 -7.00
C ILE A 96 -1.84 -16.38 -6.56
N ILE A 97 -2.83 -16.28 -5.66
CA ILE A 97 -3.56 -17.44 -5.14
C ILE A 97 -4.30 -18.18 -6.26
N LEU A 98 -4.88 -17.43 -7.20
CA LEU A 98 -5.67 -17.99 -8.30
C LEU A 98 -4.85 -18.33 -9.56
N ASP A 99 -3.54 -18.08 -9.56
CA ASP A 99 -2.66 -18.21 -10.75
C ASP A 99 -3.12 -17.36 -11.95
N ARG A 100 -3.58 -16.13 -11.69
CA ARG A 100 -4.11 -15.17 -12.69
C ARG A 100 -3.24 -13.92 -12.84
N VAL A 101 -1.96 -14.00 -12.45
CA VAL A 101 -1.05 -12.84 -12.41
C VAL A 101 -0.90 -12.11 -13.75
N VAL A 102 -1.04 -12.82 -14.87
CA VAL A 102 -0.94 -12.25 -16.23
C VAL A 102 -2.05 -11.23 -16.50
N GLU A 103 -3.25 -11.45 -15.96
CA GLU A 103 -4.41 -10.58 -16.21
C GLU A 103 -4.26 -9.19 -15.60
N ILE A 104 -3.55 -9.10 -14.48
CA ILE A 104 -3.36 -7.84 -13.76
C ILE A 104 -2.09 -7.10 -14.16
N LYS A 105 -1.20 -7.76 -14.92
CA LYS A 105 0.09 -7.21 -15.34
C LYS A 105 -0.03 -5.80 -15.96
N PRO A 106 -0.98 -5.51 -16.88
CA PRO A 106 -1.10 -4.17 -17.46
C PRO A 106 -1.45 -3.09 -16.43
N PHE A 107 -2.32 -3.41 -15.46
CA PHE A 107 -2.72 -2.48 -14.40
C PHE A 107 -1.58 -2.22 -13.43
N ILE A 108 -0.82 -3.27 -13.06
CA ILE A 108 0.37 -3.12 -12.23
C ILE A 108 1.41 -2.25 -12.94
N PHE A 109 1.67 -2.49 -14.23
CA PHE A 109 2.63 -1.70 -14.99
C PHE A 109 2.21 -0.23 -15.09
N ALA A 110 0.94 0.04 -15.40
CA ALA A 110 0.41 1.39 -15.40
C ALA A 110 0.57 2.03 -14.01
N PHE A 111 0.29 1.29 -12.94
CA PHE A 111 0.40 1.80 -11.56
C PHE A 111 1.84 2.18 -11.24
N LEU A 112 2.82 1.39 -11.65
CA LEU A 112 4.22 1.70 -11.40
C LEU A 112 4.71 2.92 -12.18
N THR A 113 4.12 3.22 -13.34
CA THR A 113 4.66 4.20 -14.31
C THR A 113 3.86 5.50 -14.44
N GLN A 114 2.57 5.51 -14.08
CA GLN A 114 1.66 6.62 -14.40
C GLN A 114 0.99 7.25 -13.17
N THR A 115 0.91 6.54 -12.05
CA THR A 115 0.23 7.08 -10.85
C THR A 115 1.07 8.13 -10.13
N SER A 116 0.36 9.05 -9.46
CA SER A 116 0.89 9.97 -8.46
C SER A 116 1.07 9.37 -7.05
N CYS A 117 0.74 8.08 -6.85
CA CYS A 117 0.97 7.38 -5.58
C CYS A 117 2.43 7.52 -5.11
N SER A 118 2.59 7.71 -3.81
CA SER A 118 3.89 7.91 -3.18
C SER A 118 4.77 6.66 -3.30
N TRP A 119 6.09 6.84 -3.18
CA TRP A 119 7.04 5.75 -3.31
C TRP A 119 6.79 4.62 -2.31
N GLU A 120 6.27 4.90 -1.11
CA GLU A 120 5.95 3.89 -0.09
C GLU A 120 4.90 2.88 -0.60
N GLY A 121 3.94 3.33 -1.40
CA GLY A 121 2.95 2.46 -2.03
C GLY A 121 3.52 1.70 -3.23
N LYS A 122 4.44 2.31 -3.97
CA LYS A 122 5.03 1.73 -5.19
C LYS A 122 6.10 0.68 -4.89
N ILE A 123 6.92 0.86 -3.86
CA ILE A 123 8.08 -0.01 -3.60
C ILE A 123 7.74 -1.50 -3.41
N PRO A 124 6.72 -1.92 -2.64
CA PRO A 124 6.38 -3.34 -2.57
C PRO A 124 5.86 -3.88 -3.90
N VAL A 125 5.20 -3.04 -4.72
CA VAL A 125 4.69 -3.43 -6.04
C VAL A 125 5.82 -3.61 -7.04
N PHE A 126 6.84 -2.74 -7.03
CA PHE A 126 8.06 -2.90 -7.81
C PHE A 126 8.78 -4.20 -7.45
N GLY A 127 8.95 -4.48 -6.16
CA GLY A 127 9.56 -5.72 -5.67
C GLY A 127 8.86 -6.97 -6.17
N TRP A 128 7.53 -6.97 -6.12
CA TRP A 128 6.72 -8.05 -6.66
C TRP A 128 6.87 -8.18 -8.19
N TYR A 129 6.80 -7.07 -8.93
CA TYR A 129 6.88 -7.08 -10.38
C TYR A 129 8.21 -7.64 -10.88
N ALA A 130 9.33 -7.16 -10.33
CA ALA A 130 10.68 -7.62 -10.68
C ALA A 130 10.93 -9.10 -10.31
N LYS A 131 10.23 -9.62 -9.29
CA LYS A 131 10.31 -11.04 -8.91
C LYS A 131 9.44 -11.92 -9.81
N THR A 132 8.25 -11.45 -10.15
CA THR A 132 7.23 -12.21 -10.90
C THR A 132 7.54 -12.26 -12.39
N TYR A 133 8.04 -11.16 -12.95
CA TYR A 133 8.37 -11.04 -14.36
C TYR A 133 9.85 -10.70 -14.54
N PRO A 134 10.79 -11.56 -14.13
CA PRO A 134 12.22 -11.23 -14.10
C PRO A 134 12.80 -10.93 -15.49
N ASP A 135 12.28 -11.61 -16.52
CA ASP A 135 12.76 -11.54 -17.90
C ASP A 135 11.86 -10.67 -18.79
N ASP A 136 11.02 -9.81 -18.19
CA ASP A 136 10.18 -8.89 -18.94
C ASP A 136 11.02 -7.84 -19.65
N ASP A 137 10.84 -7.70 -20.96
CA ASP A 137 11.47 -6.65 -21.75
C ASP A 137 11.19 -5.26 -21.15
N GLN A 138 10.02 -5.09 -20.51
CA GLN A 138 9.65 -3.84 -19.86
C GLN A 138 10.52 -3.50 -18.64
N ASN A 139 11.15 -4.47 -17.96
CA ASN A 139 12.10 -4.19 -16.87
C ASN A 139 13.34 -3.44 -17.35
N SER A 140 13.64 -3.50 -18.64
CA SER A 140 14.69 -2.73 -19.30
C SER A 140 14.16 -1.46 -19.98
N SER A 141 12.85 -1.22 -19.93
CA SER A 141 12.26 -0.01 -20.48
C SER A 141 12.78 1.22 -19.75
N SER A 142 13.00 2.29 -20.51
CA SER A 142 13.40 3.59 -19.95
C SER A 142 12.40 4.10 -18.91
N ILE A 143 11.12 3.73 -19.02
CA ILE A 143 10.03 4.20 -18.16
C ILE A 143 10.12 3.56 -16.76
N LEU A 144 10.22 2.22 -16.66
CA LEU A 144 10.36 1.59 -15.33
C LEU A 144 11.71 1.93 -14.69
N ALA A 145 12.77 2.06 -15.49
CA ALA A 145 14.07 2.50 -15.00
C ALA A 145 14.00 3.93 -14.42
N SER A 146 13.32 4.88 -15.09
CA SER A 146 13.13 6.22 -14.53
C SER A 146 12.32 6.20 -13.24
N SER A 147 11.23 5.43 -13.18
CA SER A 147 10.41 5.37 -11.96
C SER A 147 11.14 4.77 -10.76
N VAL A 148 12.07 3.84 -10.98
CA VAL A 148 12.92 3.30 -9.91
C VAL A 148 14.00 4.30 -9.47
N ASN A 149 14.56 5.07 -10.41
CA ASN A 149 15.49 6.15 -10.07
C ASN A 149 14.79 7.23 -9.23
N ASP A 150 13.57 7.61 -9.59
CA ASP A 150 12.77 8.60 -8.85
C ASP A 150 12.48 8.08 -7.43
N LEU A 151 12.08 6.81 -7.30
CA LEU A 151 11.87 6.17 -6.01
C LEU A 151 13.15 6.14 -5.15
N ALA A 152 14.30 5.80 -5.74
CA ALA A 152 15.57 5.82 -5.02
C ALA A 152 15.91 7.22 -4.54
N LEU A 153 15.69 8.24 -5.38
CA LEU A 153 15.90 9.64 -5.04
C LEU A 153 14.99 10.10 -3.89
N GLU A 154 13.70 9.75 -3.92
CA GLU A 154 12.72 10.08 -2.87
C GLU A 154 13.07 9.44 -1.52
N MET A 155 13.56 8.19 -1.55
CA MET A 155 14.05 7.51 -0.35
C MET A 155 15.38 8.08 0.17
N GLY A 156 16.14 8.75 -0.70
CA GLY A 156 17.54 9.11 -0.47
C GLY A 156 18.48 7.90 -0.54
N ALA A 157 18.12 6.89 -1.32
CA ALA A 157 18.93 5.71 -1.61
C ALA A 157 19.83 5.96 -2.83
N ASN A 158 21.01 5.32 -2.85
CA ASN A 158 21.88 5.32 -4.01
C ASN A 158 21.76 3.98 -4.74
N LEU A 159 21.46 4.03 -6.03
CA LEU A 159 21.46 2.84 -6.88
C LEU A 159 22.88 2.45 -7.27
N ASN A 160 23.11 1.15 -7.41
CA ASN A 160 24.38 0.64 -7.87
C ASN A 160 24.36 0.50 -9.40
N ALA A 161 25.16 1.31 -10.09
CA ALA A 161 25.25 1.30 -11.55
C ALA A 161 25.78 -0.01 -12.13
N SER A 162 26.45 -0.87 -11.34
CA SER A 162 26.89 -2.20 -11.78
C SER A 162 25.83 -3.29 -11.60
N GLN A 163 24.74 -3.00 -10.87
CA GLN A 163 23.63 -3.93 -10.67
C GLN A 163 22.59 -3.80 -11.80
N SER A 164 21.98 -4.92 -12.13
CA SER A 164 20.80 -4.96 -12.99
C SER A 164 19.61 -4.21 -12.36
N TYR A 165 18.62 -3.85 -13.18
CA TYR A 165 17.36 -3.26 -12.70
C TYR A 165 16.74 -4.07 -11.55
N LYS A 166 16.61 -5.38 -11.76
CA LYS A 166 16.04 -6.31 -10.78
C LYS A 166 16.81 -6.30 -9.47
N GLU A 167 18.14 -6.33 -9.52
CA GLU A 167 18.98 -6.29 -8.32
C GLU A 167 18.83 -4.97 -7.57
N ASN A 168 18.81 -3.84 -8.28
CA ASN A 168 18.55 -2.53 -7.69
C ASN A 168 17.18 -2.47 -7.01
N VAL A 169 16.12 -2.94 -7.66
CA VAL A 169 14.77 -3.01 -7.07
C VAL A 169 14.75 -3.89 -5.81
N ILE A 170 15.32 -5.08 -5.86
CA ILE A 170 15.38 -5.98 -4.69
C ILE A 170 16.18 -5.34 -3.55
N SER A 171 17.28 -4.64 -3.87
CA SER A 171 18.09 -3.94 -2.87
C SER A 171 17.29 -2.82 -2.21
N LEU A 172 16.55 -2.02 -2.99
CA LEU A 172 15.69 -0.96 -2.47
C LEU A 172 14.60 -1.50 -1.55
N VAL A 173 13.91 -2.58 -1.95
CA VAL A 173 12.87 -3.20 -1.13
C VAL A 173 13.43 -3.67 0.21
N LYS A 174 14.58 -4.34 0.22
CA LYS A 174 15.23 -4.77 1.46
C LYS A 174 15.63 -3.61 2.35
N GLU A 175 16.13 -2.53 1.75
CA GLU A 175 16.56 -1.34 2.49
C GLU A 175 15.35 -0.62 3.10
N TRP A 176 14.24 -0.55 2.37
CA TRP A 176 12.96 -0.05 2.86
C TRP A 176 12.40 -0.88 4.02
N GLU A 177 12.36 -2.20 3.89
CA GLU A 177 11.91 -3.10 4.97
C GLU A 177 12.78 -2.92 6.23
N ARG A 178 14.12 -2.91 6.07
CA ARG A 178 15.07 -2.66 7.16
C ARG A 178 14.80 -1.31 7.84
N ALA A 179 14.64 -0.24 7.07
CA ALA A 179 14.42 1.11 7.59
C ALA A 179 13.07 1.23 8.31
N GLY A 180 12.03 0.60 7.78
CA GLY A 180 10.71 0.49 8.43
C GLY A 180 10.80 -0.19 9.80
N ASP A 181 11.46 -1.35 9.87
CA ASP A 181 11.67 -2.08 11.12
C ASP A 181 12.51 -1.26 12.12
N ALA A 182 13.58 -0.62 11.65
CA ALA A 182 14.43 0.23 12.49
C ALA A 182 13.66 1.42 13.07
N LEU A 183 12.84 2.10 12.25
CA LEU A 183 11.97 3.19 12.68
C LEU A 183 10.95 2.69 13.71
N HIS A 184 10.31 1.55 13.47
CA HIS A 184 9.34 0.99 14.40
C HIS A 184 9.96 0.72 15.78
N GLN A 185 11.11 0.05 15.81
CA GLN A 185 11.84 -0.23 17.06
C GLN A 185 12.32 1.05 17.76
N PHE A 186 12.76 2.05 16.99
CA PHE A 186 13.09 3.36 17.53
C PHE A 186 11.89 4.02 18.20
N ILE A 187 10.74 4.09 17.54
CA ILE A 187 9.53 4.73 18.07
C ILE A 187 9.07 4.06 19.37
N LEU A 188 9.09 2.72 19.41
CA LEU A 188 8.74 1.98 20.63
C LEU A 188 9.68 2.32 21.79
N SER A 189 10.99 2.28 21.53
CA SER A 189 12.01 2.60 22.54
C SER A 189 11.89 4.05 23.00
N TYR A 190 11.73 5.00 22.07
CA TYR A 190 11.65 6.44 22.35
C TYR A 190 10.42 6.81 23.21
N LYS A 191 9.27 6.16 22.97
CA LYS A 191 8.05 6.37 23.75
C LYS A 191 8.17 5.87 25.20
N GLN A 192 8.99 4.86 25.43
CA GLN A 192 9.19 4.24 26.75
C GLN A 192 10.36 4.85 27.53
N ALA A 193 11.27 5.54 26.84
CA ALA A 193 12.48 6.10 27.42
C ALA A 193 12.25 7.35 28.29
N GLY A 194 13.09 7.51 29.31
CA GLY A 194 13.18 8.74 30.08
C GLY A 194 13.71 9.91 29.24
N ASN A 195 13.47 11.16 29.66
CA ASN A 195 13.91 12.34 28.89
C ASN A 195 15.43 12.38 28.68
N GLU A 196 16.20 11.93 29.67
CA GLU A 196 17.67 11.89 29.61
C GLU A 196 18.19 10.83 28.60
N GLU A 197 17.38 9.82 28.26
CA GLU A 197 17.75 8.72 27.36
C GLU A 197 17.35 8.97 25.90
N LYS A 198 16.37 9.86 25.66
CA LYS A 198 15.82 10.15 24.33
C LYS A 198 16.87 10.67 23.36
N GLN A 199 17.76 11.54 23.82
CA GLN A 199 18.83 12.09 23.00
C GLN A 199 19.79 11.00 22.51
N ALA A 200 20.20 10.08 23.39
CA ALA A 200 21.06 8.96 23.03
C ALA A 200 20.39 7.99 22.04
N LEU A 201 19.07 7.79 22.15
CA LEU A 201 18.31 6.98 21.20
C LEU A 201 18.23 7.63 19.81
N LEU A 202 18.03 8.94 19.73
CA LEU A 202 18.05 9.70 18.48
C LEU A 202 19.42 9.58 17.79
N GLU A 203 20.50 9.82 18.52
CA GLU A 203 21.87 9.69 17.99
C GLU A 203 22.16 8.28 17.48
N LYS A 204 21.75 7.26 18.24
CA LYS A 204 21.90 5.86 17.84
C LYS A 204 21.11 5.54 16.57
N TYR A 205 19.91 6.09 16.41
CA TYR A 205 19.08 5.92 15.22
C TYR A 205 19.74 6.58 14.01
N PHE A 206 20.08 7.87 14.10
CA PHE A 206 20.68 8.62 12.99
C PHE A 206 22.04 8.07 12.54
N LYS A 207 22.81 7.46 13.45
CA LYS A 207 24.08 6.80 13.09
C LYS A 207 23.88 5.54 12.22
N LYS A 208 22.72 4.90 12.32
CA LYS A 208 22.42 3.64 11.62
C LYS A 208 21.57 3.81 10.38
N GLU A 209 20.67 4.80 10.39
CA GLU A 209 19.75 4.99 9.28
C GLU A 209 20.47 5.61 8.08
N THR A 210 20.32 4.96 6.93
CA THR A 210 21.00 5.29 5.67
C THR A 210 20.08 6.01 4.70
N LEU A 211 18.76 5.84 4.85
CA LEU A 211 17.75 6.46 4.00
C LEU A 211 17.39 7.86 4.51
N LYS A 212 17.68 8.87 3.69
CA LYS A 212 17.45 10.28 4.02
C LYS A 212 15.99 10.56 4.40
N PHE A 213 15.04 9.92 3.73
CA PHE A 213 13.62 10.08 4.05
C PHE A 213 13.33 9.77 5.53
N TYR A 214 13.86 8.65 6.03
CA TYR A 214 13.63 8.19 7.39
C TYR A 214 14.35 9.06 8.43
N THR A 215 15.51 9.61 8.09
CA THR A 215 16.18 10.60 8.94
C THR A 215 15.38 11.90 9.01
N ASP A 216 14.87 12.40 7.87
CA ASP A 216 14.08 13.63 7.80
C ASP A 216 12.75 13.49 8.56
N TYR A 217 12.10 12.31 8.47
CA TYR A 217 10.91 11.98 9.25
C TYR A 217 11.18 12.06 10.76
N VAL A 218 12.24 11.42 11.25
CA VAL A 218 12.55 11.44 12.69
C VAL A 218 12.92 12.83 13.18
N ASN A 219 13.71 13.58 12.39
CA ASN A 219 14.00 14.98 12.68
C ASN A 219 12.72 15.80 12.89
N LYS A 220 11.81 15.77 11.91
CA LYS A 220 10.57 16.55 11.94
C LYS A 220 9.64 16.25 13.12
N TYR A 221 9.55 14.99 13.55
CA TYR A 221 8.53 14.59 14.51
C TYR A 221 9.03 14.35 15.94
N TYR A 222 10.34 14.17 16.13
CA TYR A 222 10.91 13.75 17.41
C TYR A 222 12.02 14.67 17.92
N VAL A 223 12.78 15.34 17.05
CA VAL A 223 13.87 16.25 17.48
C VAL A 223 13.31 17.60 17.94
N ASP A 224 12.35 18.16 17.20
CA ASP A 224 11.73 19.48 17.51
C ASP A 224 10.83 19.48 18.77
N LYS A 225 10.79 18.37 19.52
CA LYS A 225 9.96 18.17 20.73
C LYS A 225 10.77 17.95 22.01
N LEU A 226 12.09 18.10 21.93
CA LEU A 226 13.00 18.15 23.08
C LEU A 226 13.18 19.60 23.54
#